data_AF-A0A507C471-F1
#
_entry.id   AF-A0A507C471-F1
#
_cell.length_a   1.000
_cell.length_b   1.000
_cell.length_c   1.000
_cell.angle_alpha   90.00
_cell.angle_beta   90.00
_cell.angle_gamma   90.00
#
_symmetry.space_group_name_H-M   'P 1'
#
loop_
_entity.id
_entity.type
_entity.pdbx_description
1 polymer ?
#
loop_
_entity_poly.entity_id
_entity_poly.type
_entity_poly.pdbx_seq_one_letter_code
_entity_poly.pdbx_strand_id
1 'polypeptide(L)'
;MSLLSKVVTAFEKVAPLSLAETSWDNVGTILEAPIPRVANSIFLTIDFTSSVVEEALANSATGVIVSYHPPIFRSGILLVSHCDVLAVKFTKSVKKLTLNDPKLALVLKCAALGVSIYSPHTALDNVPNGINDWLARGCGRGSVKVITPSKLPPPGFEDAGSGRIVTLDEPVPLSTLVARVKAFLKLRHLRLANAHHGDDLVSSIAICAGAGHSVLSGVKADVFLSGMILQYFFSP
;
A
#
# COMPACT_ATOMS: atom_id res chain seq x y z
N MET A 1 14.91 -3.07 -25.77
CA MET A 1 14.05 -2.62 -24.65
C MET A 1 14.82 -2.77 -23.36
N SER A 2 14.98 -1.70 -22.57
CA SER A 2 15.68 -1.73 -21.27
C SER A 2 14.93 -2.60 -20.26
N LEU A 3 15.61 -3.06 -19.20
CA LEU A 3 14.95 -3.81 -18.13
C LEU A 3 13.84 -2.97 -17.47
N LEU A 4 14.08 -1.68 -17.23
CA LEU A 4 13.06 -0.76 -16.73
C LEU A 4 11.84 -0.69 -17.64
N SER A 5 12.03 -0.56 -18.96
CA SER A 5 10.90 -0.51 -19.91
C SER A 5 10.10 -1.81 -19.88
N LYS A 6 10.74 -2.98 -19.74
CA LYS A 6 10.04 -4.25 -19.54
C LYS A 6 9.23 -4.27 -18.24
N VAL A 7 9.77 -3.72 -17.15
CA VAL A 7 9.06 -3.59 -15.87
C VAL A 7 7.83 -2.71 -16.02
N VAL A 8 7.97 -1.54 -16.64
CA VAL A 8 6.85 -0.63 -16.91
C VAL A 8 5.76 -1.34 -17.73
N THR A 9 6.12 -1.99 -18.85
CA THR A 9 5.16 -2.73 -19.67
C THR A 9 4.51 -3.90 -18.93
N ALA A 10 5.22 -4.55 -18.01
CA ALA A 10 4.64 -5.60 -17.19
C ALA A 10 3.63 -5.02 -16.17
N PHE A 11 3.96 -3.91 -15.51
CA PHE A 11 3.07 -3.27 -14.55
C PHE A 11 1.85 -2.61 -15.20
N GLU A 12 1.93 -2.12 -16.43
CA GLU A 12 0.72 -1.69 -17.17
C GLU A 12 -0.32 -2.81 -17.32
N LYS A 13 0.09 -4.08 -17.27
CA LYS A 13 -0.81 -5.24 -17.31
C LYS A 13 -1.26 -5.72 -15.93
N VAL A 14 -0.50 -5.41 -14.88
CA VAL A 14 -0.74 -5.91 -13.51
C VAL A 14 -1.45 -4.87 -12.66
N ALA A 15 -0.95 -3.64 -12.70
CA ALA A 15 -1.44 -2.49 -11.96
C ALA A 15 -1.22 -1.21 -12.79
N PRO A 16 -2.06 -0.95 -13.81
CA PRO A 16 -1.94 0.25 -14.64
C PRO A 16 -2.01 1.50 -13.78
N LEU A 17 -1.12 2.47 -14.06
CA LEU A 17 -0.98 3.66 -13.22
C LEU A 17 -2.21 4.58 -13.25
N SER A 18 -3.11 4.41 -14.22
CA SER A 18 -4.40 5.11 -14.27
C SER A 18 -5.32 4.76 -13.09
N LEU A 19 -5.02 3.68 -12.36
CA LEU A 19 -5.75 3.28 -11.15
C LEU A 19 -5.13 3.85 -9.86
N ALA A 20 -4.00 4.56 -9.92
CA ALA A 20 -3.39 5.20 -8.75
C ALA A 20 -4.16 6.46 -8.31
N GLU A 21 -3.97 6.83 -7.05
CA GLU A 21 -4.50 8.06 -6.47
C GLU A 21 -3.82 9.30 -7.07
N THR A 22 -4.56 10.07 -7.87
CA THR A 22 -3.99 11.14 -8.71
C THR A 22 -3.61 12.42 -7.95
N SER A 23 -4.19 12.65 -6.77
CA SER A 23 -4.04 13.92 -6.05
C SER A 23 -2.81 13.99 -5.14
N TRP A 24 -2.27 12.85 -4.73
CA TRP A 24 -1.21 12.80 -3.73
C TRP A 24 -0.16 11.72 -3.94
N ASP A 25 -0.43 10.69 -4.77
CA ASP A 25 0.50 9.58 -4.91
C ASP A 25 1.70 9.92 -5.81
N ASN A 26 2.80 9.19 -5.64
CA ASN A 26 3.96 9.26 -6.51
C ASN A 26 4.31 7.85 -7.01
N VAL A 27 3.71 7.46 -8.14
CA VAL A 27 3.82 6.12 -8.74
C VAL A 27 4.59 6.15 -10.06
N GLY A 28 4.91 4.96 -10.57
CA GLY A 28 5.62 4.76 -11.83
C GLY A 28 7.12 4.77 -11.66
N THR A 29 7.84 5.24 -12.67
CA THR A 29 9.31 5.36 -12.63
C THR A 29 9.69 6.49 -11.68
N ILE A 30 10.21 6.13 -10.51
CA ILE A 30 10.68 7.09 -9.49
C ILE A 30 12.09 7.57 -9.81
N LEU A 31 12.93 6.67 -10.32
CA LEU A 31 14.27 6.94 -10.76
C LEU A 31 14.58 6.10 -11.99
N GLU A 32 14.98 6.75 -13.07
CA GLU A 32 15.63 6.08 -14.19
C GLU A 32 17.14 6.29 -14.08
N ALA A 33 17.90 5.19 -13.97
CA ALA A 33 19.34 5.29 -13.95
C ALA A 33 19.87 5.70 -15.34
N PRO A 34 20.68 6.78 -15.45
CA PRO A 34 21.13 7.32 -16.74
C PRO A 34 22.07 6.37 -17.49
N ILE A 35 22.81 5.54 -16.74
CA ILE A 35 23.66 4.49 -17.27
C ILE A 35 23.23 3.19 -16.59
N PRO A 36 22.23 2.46 -17.14
CA PRO A 36 21.75 1.23 -16.55
C PRO A 36 22.88 0.19 -16.49
N ARG A 37 23.05 -0.46 -15.34
CA ARG A 37 24.01 -1.57 -15.23
C ARG A 37 23.52 -2.77 -16.05
N VAL A 38 24.46 -3.60 -16.50
CA VAL A 38 24.13 -4.85 -17.20
C VAL A 38 23.54 -5.84 -16.18
N ALA A 39 22.21 -5.95 -16.20
CA ALA A 39 21.42 -6.69 -15.23
C ALA A 39 20.15 -7.26 -15.89
N ASN A 40 19.63 -8.34 -15.33
CA ASN A 40 18.46 -9.07 -15.87
C ASN A 40 17.39 -9.38 -14.81
N SER A 41 17.61 -8.96 -13.56
CA SER A 41 16.75 -9.26 -12.42
C SER A 41 16.17 -7.99 -11.80
N ILE A 42 14.99 -8.15 -11.22
CA ILE A 42 14.31 -7.11 -10.44
C ILE A 42 14.33 -7.49 -8.96
N PHE A 43 14.41 -6.50 -8.09
CA PHE A 43 14.30 -6.67 -6.64
C PHE A 43 12.97 -6.10 -6.18
N LEU A 44 12.13 -6.90 -5.52
CA LEU A 44 10.83 -6.47 -5.01
C LEU A 44 10.94 -6.14 -3.52
N THR A 45 10.40 -5.01 -3.09
CA THR A 45 10.36 -4.64 -1.67
C THR A 45 9.09 -3.89 -1.31
N ILE A 46 8.72 -3.93 -0.03
CA ILE A 46 7.69 -3.04 0.53
C ILE A 46 8.31 -1.67 0.80
N ASP A 47 9.39 -1.65 1.58
CA ASP A 47 10.04 -0.43 2.07
C ASP A 47 11.43 -0.21 1.47
N PHE A 48 11.77 1.05 1.27
CA PHE A 48 13.06 1.49 0.73
C PHE A 48 13.98 1.97 1.88
N THR A 49 14.45 1.02 2.69
CA THR A 49 15.38 1.25 3.80
C THR A 49 16.82 1.00 3.39
N SER A 50 17.79 1.51 4.17
CA SER A 50 19.21 1.30 3.86
C SER A 50 19.58 -0.18 3.75
N SER A 51 19.14 -1.03 4.68
CA SER A 51 19.48 -2.47 4.65
C SER A 51 18.93 -3.17 3.42
N VAL A 52 17.70 -2.84 3.01
CA VAL A 52 17.07 -3.41 1.80
C VAL A 52 17.79 -2.94 0.54
N VAL A 53 18.17 -1.66 0.49
CA VAL A 53 18.91 -1.12 -0.66
C VAL A 53 20.30 -1.75 -0.76
N GLU A 54 21.02 -1.92 0.36
CA GLU A 54 22.31 -2.64 0.34
C GLU A 54 22.15 -4.08 -0.13
N GLU A 55 21.12 -4.79 0.33
CA GLU A 55 20.81 -6.16 -0.13
C GLU A 55 20.56 -6.19 -1.64
N ALA A 56 19.72 -5.29 -2.15
CA ALA A 56 19.41 -5.20 -3.57
C ALA A 56 20.65 -4.91 -4.43
N LEU A 57 21.53 -4.01 -3.97
CA LEU A 57 22.74 -3.60 -4.66
C LEU A 57 23.87 -4.62 -4.59
N ALA A 58 23.93 -5.43 -3.51
CA ALA A 58 24.90 -6.51 -3.36
C ALA A 58 24.73 -7.59 -4.45
N ASN A 59 23.51 -7.79 -4.96
CA ASN A 59 23.27 -8.65 -6.10
C ASN A 59 23.55 -7.92 -7.42
N SER A 60 24.59 -8.36 -8.14
CA SER A 60 24.98 -7.72 -9.39
C SER A 60 23.98 -7.88 -10.54
N ALA A 61 23.07 -8.84 -10.44
CA ALA A 61 22.03 -9.08 -11.43
C ALA A 61 20.82 -8.14 -11.28
N THR A 62 20.70 -7.41 -10.17
CA THR A 62 19.61 -6.45 -9.92
C THR A 62 19.79 -5.20 -10.76
N GLY A 63 18.85 -4.90 -11.67
CA GLY A 63 18.87 -3.68 -12.49
C GLY A 63 17.70 -2.73 -12.22
N VAL A 64 16.65 -3.21 -11.55
CA VAL A 64 15.49 -2.39 -11.15
C VAL A 64 15.03 -2.82 -9.76
N ILE A 65 14.79 -1.85 -8.87
CA ILE A 65 14.09 -2.06 -7.61
C ILE A 65 12.64 -1.64 -7.80
N VAL A 66 11.71 -2.54 -7.52
CA VAL A 66 10.28 -2.25 -7.43
C VAL A 66 9.93 -2.13 -5.96
N SER A 67 9.70 -0.90 -5.50
CA SER A 67 9.34 -0.59 -4.12
C SER A 67 7.85 -0.30 -4.04
N TYR A 68 7.09 -1.01 -3.19
CA TYR A 68 5.67 -0.73 -3.00
C TYR A 68 5.45 0.70 -2.49
N HIS A 69 6.19 1.11 -1.45
CA HIS A 69 6.20 2.49 -1.00
C HIS A 69 7.20 3.31 -1.81
N PRO A 70 6.79 4.44 -2.42
CA PRO A 70 7.71 5.27 -3.19
C PRO A 70 8.75 5.96 -2.29
N PRO A 71 10.05 5.88 -2.62
CA PRO A 71 11.09 6.50 -1.78
C PRO A 71 11.10 8.02 -1.87
N ILE A 72 10.70 8.60 -3.01
CA ILE A 72 10.43 10.02 -3.11
C ILE A 72 8.94 10.16 -2.91
N PHE A 73 8.50 10.66 -1.75
CA PHE A 73 7.07 10.78 -1.46
C PHE A 73 6.78 12.03 -0.67
N ARG A 74 5.62 12.63 -0.93
CA ARG A 74 5.11 13.76 -0.16
C ARG A 74 4.09 13.25 0.86
N SER A 75 4.58 12.76 2.00
CA SER A 75 3.68 12.27 3.06
C SER A 75 3.08 13.43 3.86
N GLY A 76 1.77 13.42 4.11
CA GLY A 76 1.16 14.22 5.17
C GLY A 76 1.38 13.57 6.53
N ILE A 77 2.01 14.27 7.48
CA ILE A 77 1.90 13.90 8.90
C ILE A 77 0.67 14.62 9.44
N LEU A 78 -0.36 13.87 9.83
CA LEU A 78 -1.45 14.41 10.63
C LEU A 78 -0.92 14.67 12.04
N LEU A 79 -0.74 15.95 12.41
CA LEU A 79 -0.43 16.34 13.77
C LEU A 79 -1.76 16.49 14.51
N VAL A 80 -2.03 15.54 15.41
CA VAL A 80 -3.15 15.61 16.35
C VAL A 80 -2.56 16.01 17.70
N SER A 81 -3.09 17.06 18.32
CA SER A 81 -2.77 17.40 19.70
C SER A 81 -4.09 17.62 20.43
N HIS A 82 -4.28 16.90 21.55
CA HIS A 82 -5.36 17.02 22.52
C HIS A 82 -6.72 17.49 21.96
N CYS A 83 -7.56 16.52 21.58
CA CYS A 83 -8.94 16.68 21.12
C CYS A 83 -9.17 17.49 19.83
N ASP A 84 -8.17 18.13 19.23
CA ASP A 84 -8.30 18.85 17.97
C ASP A 84 -7.29 18.37 16.89
N VAL A 85 -7.77 18.21 15.65
CA VAL A 85 -6.93 18.01 14.47
C VAL A 85 -6.29 19.36 14.13
N LEU A 86 -5.07 19.59 14.63
CA LEU A 86 -4.41 20.90 14.58
C LEU A 86 -3.78 21.23 13.21
N ALA A 87 -3.28 20.25 12.45
CA ALA A 87 -2.85 20.43 11.06
C ALA A 87 -2.42 19.12 10.41
N VAL A 88 -2.63 18.97 9.09
CA VAL A 88 -1.85 18.04 8.26
C VAL A 88 -0.55 18.75 7.87
N LYS A 89 0.56 18.40 8.50
CA LYS A 89 1.89 18.86 8.10
C LYS A 89 2.40 17.97 6.97
N PHE A 90 2.20 18.40 5.73
CA PHE A 90 2.84 17.77 4.58
C PHE A 90 4.36 17.87 4.71
N THR A 91 5.05 16.73 4.66
CA THR A 91 6.49 16.67 4.48
C THR A 91 6.84 17.44 3.22
N LYS A 92 7.93 18.20 3.33
CA LYS A 92 8.50 19.06 2.30
C LYS A 92 8.57 18.31 0.96
N SER A 93 7.95 18.85 -0.09
CA SER A 93 8.24 18.37 -1.46
C SER A 93 9.75 18.32 -1.64
N VAL A 94 10.26 17.22 -2.18
CA VAL A 94 11.68 17.09 -2.52
C VAL A 94 11.97 18.09 -3.63
N LYS A 95 12.57 19.23 -3.26
CA LYS A 95 12.98 20.29 -4.20
C LYS A 95 14.45 20.19 -4.57
N LYS A 96 15.22 19.37 -3.86
CA LYS A 96 16.66 19.18 -4.03
C LYS A 96 16.98 17.71 -3.83
N LEU A 97 17.79 17.15 -4.73
CA LEU A 97 18.35 15.80 -4.60
C LEU A 97 19.76 15.96 -4.03
N THR A 98 19.94 15.70 -2.74
CA THR A 98 21.24 15.84 -2.07
C THR A 98 21.50 14.66 -1.13
N LEU A 99 22.76 14.46 -0.77
CA LEU A 99 23.19 13.41 0.15
C LEU A 99 22.85 13.72 1.63
N ASN A 100 22.32 14.92 1.93
CA ASN A 100 21.98 15.32 3.29
C ASN A 100 20.69 14.66 3.80
N ASP A 101 19.83 14.20 2.89
CA ASP A 101 18.66 13.39 3.23
C ASP A 101 19.03 11.91 3.06
N PRO A 102 18.98 11.09 4.11
CA PRO A 102 19.38 9.69 4.04
C PRO A 102 18.61 8.88 2.99
N LYS A 103 17.32 9.16 2.78
CA LYS A 103 16.51 8.44 1.79
C LYS A 103 16.88 8.87 0.37
N LEU A 104 17.12 10.16 0.14
CA LEU A 104 17.60 10.65 -1.16
C LEU A 104 19.03 10.21 -1.47
N ALA A 105 19.88 10.06 -0.45
CA ALA A 105 21.22 9.49 -0.62
C ALA A 105 21.17 8.06 -1.18
N LEU A 106 20.21 7.23 -0.73
CA LEU A 106 19.99 5.89 -1.29
C LEU A 106 19.51 5.94 -2.74
N VAL A 107 18.59 6.85 -3.08
CA VAL A 107 18.13 7.05 -4.47
C VAL A 107 19.31 7.45 -5.36
N LEU A 108 20.15 8.39 -4.92
CA LEU A 108 21.35 8.82 -5.64
C LEU A 108 22.37 7.67 -5.78
N LYS A 109 22.51 6.82 -4.76
CA LYS A 109 23.37 5.63 -4.81
C LYS A 109 22.87 4.64 -5.87
N CYS A 110 21.56 4.38 -5.94
CA CYS A 110 20.97 3.54 -7.00
C CYS A 110 21.25 4.13 -8.39
N ALA A 111 21.09 5.44 -8.56
CA ALA A 111 21.37 6.12 -9.83
C ALA A 111 22.83 5.94 -10.26
N ALA A 112 23.76 6.17 -9.34
CA ALA A 112 25.21 6.04 -9.58
C ALA A 112 25.64 4.60 -9.90
N LEU A 113 24.94 3.60 -9.35
CA LEU A 113 25.21 2.18 -9.59
C LEU A 113 24.39 1.58 -10.73
N GLY A 114 23.63 2.39 -11.47
CA GLY A 114 22.91 1.93 -12.65
C GLY A 114 21.63 1.14 -12.34
N VAL A 115 21.01 1.35 -11.18
CA VAL A 115 19.77 0.65 -10.75
C VAL A 115 18.60 1.63 -10.75
N SER A 116 17.58 1.35 -11.56
CA SER A 116 16.36 2.15 -11.63
C SER A 116 15.39 1.79 -10.50
N ILE A 117 14.43 2.67 -10.20
CA ILE A 117 13.41 2.48 -9.16
C ILE A 117 12.03 2.70 -9.76
N TYR A 118 11.12 1.76 -9.52
CA TYR A 118 9.70 1.82 -9.90
C TYR A 118 8.81 1.60 -8.67
N SER A 119 7.65 2.25 -8.63
CA SER A 119 6.69 2.14 -7.52
C SER A 119 5.25 2.03 -8.01
N PRO A 120 4.53 0.92 -7.79
CA PRO A 120 3.13 0.79 -8.17
C PRO A 120 2.15 1.33 -7.11
N HIS A 121 2.55 1.34 -5.83
CA HIS A 121 1.79 1.83 -4.66
C HIS A 121 0.26 1.67 -4.77
N THR A 122 -0.52 2.76 -4.79
CA THR A 122 -1.98 2.68 -4.77
C THR A 122 -2.59 2.06 -6.03
N ALA A 123 -1.90 2.06 -7.18
CA ALA A 123 -2.38 1.31 -8.34
C ALA A 123 -2.51 -0.18 -7.99
N LEU A 124 -1.56 -0.72 -7.24
CA LEU A 124 -1.58 -2.12 -6.80
C LEU A 124 -2.62 -2.40 -5.69
N ASP A 125 -2.98 -1.37 -4.92
CA ASP A 125 -4.07 -1.48 -3.93
C ASP A 125 -5.44 -1.50 -4.59
N ASN A 126 -5.57 -0.80 -5.72
CA ASN A 126 -6.85 -0.54 -6.37
C ASN A 126 -7.23 -1.60 -7.41
N VAL A 127 -6.28 -2.38 -7.93
CA VAL A 127 -6.58 -3.41 -8.94
C VAL A 127 -7.38 -4.58 -8.36
N PRO A 128 -8.22 -5.25 -9.17
CA PRO A 128 -8.79 -6.55 -8.81
C PRO A 128 -7.67 -7.57 -8.60
N ASN A 129 -7.83 -8.44 -7.61
CA ASN A 129 -6.81 -9.39 -7.16
C ASN A 129 -5.52 -8.73 -6.63
N GLY A 130 -5.60 -7.43 -6.28
CA GLY A 130 -4.51 -6.66 -5.68
C GLY A 130 -4.36 -6.88 -4.17
N ILE A 131 -3.74 -5.92 -3.50
CA ILE A 131 -3.41 -6.04 -2.06
C ILE A 131 -4.67 -6.21 -1.19
N ASN A 132 -5.71 -5.41 -1.44
CA ASN A 132 -6.94 -5.48 -0.63
C ASN A 132 -7.70 -6.79 -0.83
N ASP A 133 -7.71 -7.35 -2.03
CA ASP A 133 -8.31 -8.67 -2.31
C ASP A 133 -7.50 -9.80 -1.67
N TRP A 134 -6.16 -9.70 -1.68
CA TRP A 134 -5.31 -10.64 -0.96
C TRP A 134 -5.58 -10.61 0.55
N LEU A 135 -5.71 -9.41 1.15
CA LEU A 135 -6.09 -9.26 2.57
C LEU A 135 -7.47 -9.86 2.88
N ALA A 136 -8.45 -9.66 2.00
CA ALA A 136 -9.81 -10.19 2.16
C ALA A 136 -9.85 -11.72 2.30
N ARG A 137 -8.91 -12.44 1.66
CA ARG A 137 -8.80 -13.92 1.79
C ARG A 137 -8.53 -14.37 3.22
N GLY A 138 -7.94 -13.50 4.05
CA GLY A 138 -7.69 -13.75 5.46
C GLY A 138 -8.92 -13.64 6.36
N CYS A 139 -10.05 -13.12 5.88
CA CYS A 139 -11.25 -12.90 6.69
C CYS A 139 -12.16 -14.14 6.76
N GLY A 140 -12.21 -14.93 5.69
CA GLY A 140 -13.08 -16.10 5.57
C GLY A 140 -13.72 -16.22 4.19
N ARG A 141 -14.65 -17.17 4.06
CA ARG A 141 -15.46 -17.33 2.84
C ARG A 141 -16.58 -16.30 2.82
N GLY A 142 -16.83 -15.71 1.66
CA GLY A 142 -17.77 -14.63 1.50
C GLY A 142 -17.67 -13.99 0.13
N SER A 143 -18.50 -12.96 -0.08
CA SER A 143 -18.38 -12.08 -1.23
C SER A 143 -17.48 -10.88 -0.91
N VAL A 144 -16.75 -10.40 -1.92
CA VAL A 144 -15.85 -9.25 -1.81
C VAL A 144 -16.28 -8.22 -2.85
N LYS A 145 -16.45 -6.96 -2.42
CA LYS A 145 -16.81 -5.84 -3.30
C LYS A 145 -15.91 -4.64 -3.06
N VAL A 146 -15.69 -3.82 -4.08
CA VAL A 146 -14.97 -2.56 -3.95
C VAL A 146 -15.76 -1.54 -3.11
N ILE A 147 -15.08 -0.76 -2.27
CA ILE A 147 -15.72 0.29 -1.46
C ILE A 147 -15.90 1.56 -2.29
N THR A 148 -14.82 2.03 -2.90
CA THR A 148 -14.80 3.23 -3.75
C THR A 148 -14.38 2.85 -5.16
N PRO A 149 -15.33 2.55 -6.07
CA PRO A 149 -15.02 2.18 -7.44
C PRO A 149 -14.20 3.25 -8.17
N SER A 150 -13.28 2.82 -9.04
CA SER A 150 -12.60 3.70 -9.97
C SER A 150 -13.61 4.34 -10.93
N LYS A 151 -13.47 5.64 -11.19
CA LYS A 151 -14.39 6.37 -12.09
C LYS A 151 -14.22 5.98 -13.56
N LEU A 152 -13.00 5.63 -13.96
CA LEU A 152 -12.63 5.32 -15.34
C LEU A 152 -11.66 4.13 -15.35
N PRO A 153 -12.13 2.91 -15.03
CA PRO A 153 -11.29 1.74 -15.07
C PRO A 153 -10.85 1.44 -16.52
N PRO A 154 -9.59 1.05 -16.75
CA PRO A 154 -9.18 0.53 -18.05
C PRO A 154 -9.83 -0.84 -18.32
N PRO A 155 -9.90 -1.30 -19.58
CA PRO A 155 -10.47 -2.61 -19.92
C PRO A 155 -9.79 -3.75 -19.16
N GLY A 156 -10.58 -4.66 -18.58
CA GLY A 156 -10.10 -5.76 -17.74
C GLY A 156 -9.89 -5.41 -16.27
N PHE A 157 -10.24 -4.19 -15.86
CA PHE A 157 -10.14 -3.69 -14.48
C PHE A 157 -11.46 -3.08 -13.99
N GLU A 158 -12.60 -3.61 -14.46
CA GLU A 158 -13.94 -3.07 -14.20
C GLU A 158 -14.28 -2.99 -12.70
N ASP A 159 -13.77 -3.94 -11.91
CA ASP A 159 -13.95 -3.99 -10.45
C ASP A 159 -12.85 -3.24 -9.67
N ALA A 160 -12.05 -2.41 -10.34
CA ALA A 160 -10.99 -1.64 -9.69
C ALA A 160 -11.54 -0.52 -8.80
N GLY A 161 -10.78 -0.20 -7.76
CA GLY A 161 -11.02 0.92 -6.87
C GLY A 161 -10.50 0.67 -5.46
N SER A 162 -10.64 1.68 -4.60
CA SER A 162 -10.01 1.71 -3.28
C SER A 162 -10.82 0.90 -2.27
N GLY A 163 -10.10 0.11 -1.46
CA GLY A 163 -10.65 -0.71 -0.38
C GLY A 163 -11.56 -1.86 -0.83
N ARG A 164 -11.88 -2.75 0.10
CA ARG A 164 -12.79 -3.88 -0.11
C ARG A 164 -13.73 -4.04 1.07
N ILE A 165 -14.99 -4.35 0.82
CA ILE A 165 -15.92 -4.84 1.83
C ILE A 165 -16.16 -6.33 1.60
N VAL A 166 -15.95 -7.11 2.64
CA VAL A 166 -16.23 -8.54 2.68
C VAL A 166 -17.56 -8.73 3.39
N THR A 167 -18.46 -9.50 2.79
CA THR A 167 -19.65 -10.05 3.46
C THR A 167 -19.44 -11.53 3.59
N LEU A 168 -19.30 -12.02 4.83
CA LEU A 168 -19.11 -13.44 5.12
C LEU A 168 -20.34 -14.25 4.74
N ASP A 169 -20.13 -15.49 4.29
CA ASP A 169 -21.23 -16.42 4.02
C ASP A 169 -22.03 -16.73 5.30
N GLU A 170 -21.32 -16.86 6.43
CA GLU A 170 -21.87 -17.09 7.75
C GLU A 170 -21.19 -16.15 8.77
N PRO A 171 -21.95 -15.46 9.64
CA PRO A 171 -21.38 -14.63 10.69
C PRO A 171 -20.49 -15.43 11.64
N VAL A 172 -19.40 -14.83 12.11
CA VAL A 172 -18.46 -15.48 13.05
C VAL A 172 -18.14 -14.58 14.23
N PRO A 173 -17.79 -15.13 15.41
CA PRO A 173 -17.33 -14.32 16.52
C PRO A 173 -16.10 -13.48 16.14
N LEU A 174 -16.00 -12.26 16.64
CA LEU A 174 -14.87 -11.35 16.42
C LEU A 174 -13.52 -12.03 16.72
N SER A 175 -13.43 -12.82 17.78
CA SER A 175 -12.27 -13.62 18.17
C SER A 175 -11.83 -14.58 17.06
N THR A 176 -12.78 -15.19 16.36
CA THR A 176 -12.54 -16.07 15.22
C THR A 176 -11.97 -15.29 14.03
N LEU A 177 -12.53 -14.12 13.71
CA LEU A 177 -11.98 -13.26 12.67
C LEU A 177 -10.55 -12.83 13.00
N VAL A 178 -10.29 -12.39 14.24
CA VAL A 178 -8.94 -11.99 14.69
C VAL A 178 -7.96 -13.15 14.56
N ALA A 179 -8.35 -14.36 14.95
CA ALA A 179 -7.51 -15.54 14.81
C ALA A 179 -7.18 -15.85 13.34
N ARG A 180 -8.18 -15.78 12.44
CA ARG A 180 -7.98 -15.97 11.00
C ARG A 180 -7.00 -14.95 10.41
N VAL A 181 -7.21 -13.66 10.69
CA VAL A 181 -6.35 -12.58 10.21
C VAL A 181 -4.91 -12.74 10.72
N LYS A 182 -4.73 -13.05 12.01
CA LYS A 182 -3.40 -13.31 12.59
C LYS A 182 -2.71 -14.50 11.93
N ALA A 183 -3.43 -15.60 11.71
CA ALA A 183 -2.89 -16.79 11.06
C ALA A 183 -2.50 -16.51 9.60
N PHE A 184 -3.38 -15.84 8.85
CA PHE A 184 -3.17 -15.49 7.44
C PHE A 184 -1.95 -14.57 7.25
N LEU A 185 -1.87 -13.50 8.04
CA LEU A 185 -0.78 -12.52 7.98
C LEU A 185 0.47 -12.93 8.78
N LYS A 186 0.42 -14.09 9.47
CA LYS A 186 1.48 -14.59 10.35
C LYS A 186 1.89 -13.58 11.44
N LEU A 187 0.91 -12.88 12.00
CA LEU A 187 1.12 -11.82 13.00
C LEU A 187 1.13 -12.39 14.41
N ARG A 188 2.14 -12.00 15.20
CA ARG A 188 2.17 -12.29 16.66
C ARG A 188 1.11 -11.49 17.41
N HIS A 189 0.93 -10.22 17.04
CA HIS A 189 0.01 -9.29 17.69
C HIS A 189 -0.82 -8.52 16.65
N LEU A 190 -2.04 -8.17 17.05
CA LEU A 190 -2.95 -7.28 16.33
C LEU A 190 -3.52 -6.30 17.35
N ARG A 191 -3.72 -5.03 16.95
CA ARG A 191 -4.38 -4.03 17.80
C ARG A 191 -5.87 -4.05 17.46
N LEU A 192 -6.69 -4.31 18.48
CA LEU A 192 -8.14 -4.31 18.36
C LEU A 192 -8.72 -3.18 19.20
N ALA A 193 -9.50 -2.31 18.57
CA ALA A 193 -10.38 -1.38 19.27
C ALA A 193 -11.78 -2.00 19.28
N ASN A 194 -12.30 -2.31 20.46
CA ASN A 194 -13.61 -2.94 20.63
C ASN A 194 -14.42 -2.12 21.64
N ALA A 195 -15.49 -1.47 21.18
CA ALA A 195 -16.37 -0.64 22.00
C ALA A 195 -17.32 -1.47 22.88
N HIS A 196 -17.72 -2.65 22.40
CA HIS A 196 -18.76 -3.48 23.03
C HIS A 196 -18.20 -4.43 24.09
N HIS A 197 -16.87 -4.54 24.20
CA HIS A 197 -16.13 -5.44 25.12
C HIS A 197 -16.49 -6.94 25.03
N GLY A 198 -17.44 -7.32 24.16
CA GLY A 198 -17.89 -8.69 23.91
C GLY A 198 -17.29 -9.32 22.65
N ASP A 199 -17.65 -10.57 22.41
CA ASP A 199 -17.26 -11.35 21.23
C ASP A 199 -18.41 -11.42 20.22
N ASP A 200 -18.82 -10.25 19.73
CA ASP A 200 -19.98 -10.11 18.86
C ASP A 200 -19.79 -10.82 17.52
N LEU A 201 -20.91 -11.21 16.90
CA LEU A 201 -20.89 -11.80 15.57
C LEU A 201 -20.58 -10.73 14.51
N VAL A 202 -19.58 -11.02 13.70
CA VAL A 202 -19.14 -10.22 12.57
C VAL A 202 -19.65 -10.85 11.29
N SER A 203 -20.36 -10.07 10.48
CA SER A 203 -20.86 -10.48 9.15
C SER A 203 -20.18 -9.71 8.03
N SER A 204 -19.71 -8.49 8.31
CA SER A 204 -19.14 -7.57 7.33
C SER A 204 -17.81 -6.96 7.80
N ILE A 205 -16.82 -6.94 6.89
CA ILE A 205 -15.48 -6.43 7.16
C ILE A 205 -15.09 -5.45 6.06
N ALA A 206 -14.87 -4.19 6.39
CA ALA A 206 -14.33 -3.21 5.46
C ALA A 206 -12.80 -3.10 5.63
N ILE A 207 -12.08 -3.21 4.52
CA ILE A 207 -10.65 -3.43 4.43
C ILE A 207 -10.03 -2.32 3.60
N CYS A 208 -8.95 -1.75 4.11
CA CYS A 208 -8.06 -0.90 3.32
C CYS A 208 -6.63 -1.05 3.83
N ALA A 209 -5.74 -1.56 2.97
CA ALA A 209 -4.31 -1.63 3.26
C ALA A 209 -3.74 -0.23 3.57
N GLY A 210 -2.67 -0.19 4.37
CA GLY A 210 -2.00 1.07 4.73
C GLY A 210 -2.88 2.01 5.56
N ALA A 211 -2.95 3.28 5.14
CA ALA A 211 -3.65 4.37 5.81
C ALA A 211 -5.10 4.50 5.32
N GLY A 212 -6.01 3.65 5.83
CA GLY A 212 -7.34 3.49 5.25
C GLY A 212 -8.42 4.50 5.65
N HIS A 213 -8.14 5.50 6.50
CA HIS A 213 -9.19 6.33 7.12
C HIS A 213 -10.15 6.97 6.11
N SER A 214 -9.63 7.62 5.06
CA SER A 214 -10.46 8.29 4.05
C SER A 214 -11.33 7.32 3.24
N VAL A 215 -10.87 6.08 3.05
CA VAL A 215 -11.60 5.05 2.30
C VAL A 215 -12.66 4.39 3.16
N LEU A 216 -12.36 4.17 4.45
CA LEU A 216 -13.25 3.47 5.38
C LEU A 216 -14.27 4.39 6.06
N SER A 217 -14.03 5.70 6.06
CA SER A 217 -14.92 6.69 6.66
C SER A 217 -16.32 6.63 6.03
N GLY A 218 -17.34 6.47 6.88
CA GLY A 218 -18.75 6.40 6.45
C GLY A 218 -19.18 5.04 5.88
N VAL A 219 -18.28 4.07 5.77
CA VAL A 219 -18.63 2.70 5.37
C VAL A 219 -19.37 2.01 6.51
N LYS A 220 -20.50 1.37 6.22
CA LYS A 220 -21.22 0.53 7.18
C LYS A 220 -20.66 -0.88 7.14
N ALA A 221 -19.88 -1.25 8.14
CA ALA A 221 -19.37 -2.60 8.35
C ALA A 221 -19.23 -2.87 9.87
N ASP A 222 -19.26 -4.14 10.26
CA ASP A 222 -19.12 -4.54 11.67
C ASP A 222 -17.67 -4.36 12.14
N VAL A 223 -16.69 -4.58 11.24
CA VAL A 223 -15.25 -4.46 11.53
C VAL A 223 -14.52 -3.70 10.44
N PHE A 224 -13.59 -2.84 10.85
CA PHE A 224 -12.61 -2.20 9.96
C PHE A 224 -11.22 -2.85 10.11
N LEU A 225 -10.63 -3.27 9.01
CA LEU A 225 -9.28 -3.84 8.95
C LEU A 225 -8.35 -2.93 8.14
N SER A 226 -7.37 -2.32 8.80
CA SER A 226 -6.39 -1.43 8.17
C SER A 226 -5.04 -1.43 8.89
N GLY A 227 -3.97 -1.02 8.20
CA GLY A 227 -2.61 -0.99 8.73
C GLY A 227 -2.33 0.18 9.68
N MET A 228 -3.04 1.29 9.50
CA MET A 228 -2.99 2.45 10.39
C MET A 228 -4.39 2.98 10.68
N ILE A 229 -4.91 2.67 11.87
CA ILE A 229 -6.14 3.27 12.40
C ILE A 229 -5.73 4.17 13.57
N LEU A 230 -6.02 5.47 13.44
CA LEU A 230 -5.91 6.40 14.56
C LEU A 230 -7.01 6.06 15.58
N GLN A 231 -6.64 5.96 16.86
CA GLN A 231 -7.48 5.49 17.98
C GLN A 231 -8.76 6.30 18.26
N TYR A 232 -9.06 7.35 17.49
CA TYR A 232 -10.02 8.39 17.86
C TYR A 232 -11.45 8.21 17.32
N PHE A 233 -11.77 7.07 16.70
CA PHE A 233 -13.06 6.91 16.04
C PHE A 233 -13.82 5.72 16.61
N PHE A 234 -14.59 5.99 17.66
CA PHE A 234 -15.75 5.19 18.01
C PHE A 234 -16.92 5.73 17.18
N SER A 235 -17.59 4.88 16.40
CA SER A 235 -18.95 5.22 15.96
C SER A 235 -19.84 5.22 17.20
N PRO A 236 -20.72 6.22 17.38
CA PRO A 236 -21.71 6.24 18.46
C PRO A 236 -22.66 5.03 18.37
#